data_AF-A0A7Y6Q0U5-F1
#
_entry.id   AF-A0A7Y6Q0U5-F1
#
_cell.length_a   1.000
_cell.length_b   1.000
_cell.length_c   1.000
_cell.angle_alpha   90.00
_cell.angle_beta   90.00
_cell.angle_gamma   90.00
#
_symmetry.space_group_name_H-M   'P 1'
#
loop_
_entity.id
_entity.type
_entity.pdbx_description
1 polymer ?
#
loop_
_entity_poly.entity_id
_entity_poly.type
_entity_poly.pdbx_seq_one_letter_code
_entity_poly.pdbx_strand_id
1 'polypeptide(L)'
;MRACPECAHRQPDGMACTSCGYDGLLDLGDMRHRELLRDIDRRKLDRHTDRSRKIAVALAMAIVMGAWFIPGYWAARRAAIALPFLADQWAIMIVIALGISRLVERMAPKPKFPWIDDYGNP
;
A
#
# COMPACT_ATOMS: atom_id res chain seq x y z
N MET A 1 2.08 -13.56 -27.16
CA MET A 1 0.83 -13.20 -26.44
C MET A 1 1.05 -11.83 -25.84
N ARG A 2 0.13 -10.88 -26.03
CA ARG A 2 0.32 -9.49 -25.64
C ARG A 2 -0.56 -9.10 -24.45
N ALA A 3 -0.09 -8.13 -23.67
CA ALA A 3 -0.82 -7.56 -22.55
C ALA A 3 -0.90 -6.05 -22.64
N CYS A 4 -2.04 -5.52 -22.19
CA CYS A 4 -2.25 -4.09 -22.08
C CYS A 4 -1.75 -3.58 -20.71
N PRO A 5 -0.81 -2.62 -20.65
CA PRO A 5 -0.35 -2.05 -19.38
C PRO A 5 -1.44 -1.22 -18.68
N GLU A 6 -2.44 -0.70 -19.41
CA GLU A 6 -3.50 0.15 -18.86
C GLU A 6 -4.60 -0.64 -18.15
N CYS A 7 -5.15 -1.68 -18.78
CA CYS A 7 -6.26 -2.44 -18.20
C CYS A 7 -5.90 -3.87 -17.76
N ALA A 8 -4.64 -4.30 -17.92
CA ALA A 8 -4.20 -5.67 -17.63
C ALA A 8 -4.89 -6.77 -18.45
N HIS A 9 -5.58 -6.41 -19.52
CA HIS A 9 -6.19 -7.36 -20.43
C HIS A 9 -5.12 -8.09 -21.25
N ARG A 10 -5.29 -9.40 -21.41
CA ARG A 10 -4.42 -10.26 -22.24
C ARG A 10 -5.13 -10.60 -23.54
N GLN A 11 -4.40 -10.56 -24.64
CA GLN A 11 -4.90 -10.95 -25.95
C GLN A 11 -3.80 -11.63 -26.77
N PRO A 12 -4.14 -12.52 -27.71
CA PRO A 12 -3.14 -13.26 -28.49
C PRO A 12 -2.25 -12.33 -29.32
N ASP A 13 -2.85 -11.37 -30.04
CA ASP A 13 -2.16 -10.37 -30.86
C ASP A 13 -3.05 -9.14 -31.13
N GLY A 14 -2.49 -8.11 -31.76
CA GLY A 14 -3.20 -6.91 -32.19
C GLY A 14 -2.36 -5.64 -32.09
N MET A 15 -2.78 -4.60 -32.83
CA MET A 15 -2.20 -3.24 -32.73
C MET A 15 -2.76 -2.44 -31.57
N ALA A 16 -3.95 -2.79 -31.06
CA ALA A 16 -4.57 -2.11 -29.93
C ALA A 16 -5.32 -3.08 -29.01
N CYS A 17 -5.47 -2.67 -27.75
CA CYS A 17 -6.16 -3.42 -26.73
C CYS A 17 -7.66 -3.47 -27.03
N THR A 18 -8.22 -4.67 -27.12
CA THR A 18 -9.65 -4.87 -27.40
C THR A 18 -10.56 -4.35 -26.28
N SER A 19 -10.05 -4.22 -25.05
CA SER A 19 -10.83 -3.78 -23.90
C SER A 19 -10.84 -2.26 -23.70
N CYS A 20 -9.73 -1.57 -23.99
CA CYS A 20 -9.60 -0.13 -23.69
C CYS A 20 -9.06 0.71 -24.86
N GLY A 21 -8.78 0.12 -26.02
CA GLY A 21 -8.31 0.83 -27.21
C GLY A 21 -6.84 1.25 -27.17
N TYR A 22 -6.08 0.92 -26.11
CA TYR A 22 -4.67 1.29 -25.99
C TYR A 22 -3.77 0.58 -27.01
N ASP A 23 -3.00 1.34 -27.76
CA ASP A 23 -2.15 0.89 -28.87
C ASP A 23 -0.76 0.36 -28.45
N GLY A 24 -0.27 0.72 -27.27
CA GLY A 24 1.03 0.29 -26.73
C GLY A 24 1.05 -1.13 -26.12
N LEU A 25 0.53 -2.14 -26.81
CA LEU A 25 0.52 -3.52 -26.32
C LEU A 25 1.94 -4.07 -26.10
N LEU A 26 2.18 -4.68 -24.94
CA LEU A 26 3.47 -5.26 -24.57
C LEU A 26 3.47 -6.77 -24.81
N ASP A 27 4.50 -7.29 -25.47
CA ASP A 27 4.64 -8.73 -25.70
C ASP A 27 5.16 -9.43 -24.45
N LEU A 28 4.42 -10.45 -23.98
CA LEU A 28 4.79 -11.24 -22.81
C LEU A 28 5.91 -12.24 -23.07
N GLY A 29 6.21 -12.55 -24.34
CA GLY A 29 7.37 -13.37 -24.69
C GLY A 29 8.69 -12.68 -24.36
N ASP A 30 8.75 -11.36 -24.51
CA ASP A 30 9.93 -10.56 -24.20
C ASP A 30 10.08 -10.37 -22.68
N MET A 31 11.26 -10.71 -22.16
CA MET A 31 11.65 -10.49 -20.77
C MET A 31 11.60 -9.00 -20.39
N ARG A 32 12.00 -8.09 -21.29
CA ARG A 32 12.05 -6.65 -20.99
C ARG A 32 10.65 -6.08 -20.78
N HIS A 33 9.69 -6.50 -21.60
CA HIS A 33 8.29 -6.11 -21.46
C HIS A 33 7.66 -6.64 -20.18
N ARG A 34 7.98 -7.88 -19.79
CA ARG A 34 7.54 -8.42 -18.50
C ARG A 34 8.14 -7.66 -17.32
N GLU A 35 9.41 -7.30 -17.40
CA GLU A 35 10.07 -6.51 -16.35
C GLU A 35 9.46 -5.11 -16.23
N LEU A 36 9.12 -4.46 -17.34
CA LEU A 36 8.39 -3.19 -17.34
C LEU A 36 7.04 -3.29 -16.65
N LEU A 37 6.25 -4.33 -16.94
CA LEU A 37 4.97 -4.56 -16.28
C LEU A 37 5.12 -4.82 -14.77
N ARG A 38 6.17 -5.56 -14.37
CA ARG A 38 6.53 -5.75 -12.94
C ARG A 38 6.90 -4.42 -12.28
N ASP A 39 7.67 -3.57 -12.96
CA ASP A 39 8.06 -2.26 -12.42
C ASP A 39 6.84 -1.33 -12.26
N ILE A 40 5.89 -1.35 -13.21
CA ILE A 40 4.62 -0.62 -13.10
C ILE A 40 3.85 -1.07 -11.85
N ASP A 41 3.77 -2.37 -11.60
CA ASP A 41 3.04 -2.90 -10.44
C ASP A 41 3.76 -2.57 -9.13
N ARG A 42 5.10 -2.68 -9.09
CA ARG A 42 5.92 -2.26 -7.95
C ARG A 42 5.71 -0.78 -7.62
N ARG A 43 5.82 0.10 -8.61
CA ARG A 43 5.58 1.55 -8.41
C ARG A 43 4.16 1.85 -7.94
N LYS A 44 3.18 1.04 -8.33
CA LYS A 44 1.80 1.18 -7.85
C LYS A 44 1.68 0.74 -6.39
N LEU A 45 2.29 -0.38 -6.04
CA LEU A 45 2.33 -0.89 -4.66
C LEU A 45 3.07 0.08 -3.74
N ASP A 46 4.21 0.62 -4.17
CA ASP A 46 4.99 1.60 -3.40
C ASP A 46 4.19 2.87 -3.12
N ARG A 47 3.49 3.41 -4.13
CA ARG A 47 2.60 4.56 -3.95
C ARG A 47 1.47 4.28 -2.97
N HIS A 48 0.92 3.06 -2.98
CA HIS A 48 -0.10 2.66 -2.02
C HIS A 48 0.47 2.57 -0.60
N THR A 49 1.64 1.95 -0.44
CA THR A 49 2.34 1.82 0.85
C THR A 49 2.73 3.17 1.44
N ASP A 50 3.20 4.11 0.60
CA ASP A 50 3.53 5.46 1.08
C ASP A 50 2.27 6.22 1.52
N ARG A 51 1.17 6.08 0.77
CA ARG A 51 -0.13 6.69 1.14
C ARG A 51 -0.69 6.08 2.42
N SER A 52 -0.63 4.77 2.59
CA SER A 52 -1.10 4.10 3.81
C SER A 52 -0.29 4.51 5.03
N ARG A 53 1.04 4.62 4.91
CA ARG A 53 1.90 5.12 5.99
C ARG A 53 1.51 6.54 6.40
N LYS A 54 1.30 7.45 5.44
CA LYS A 54 0.86 8.82 5.73
C LYS A 54 -0.49 8.85 6.45
N ILE A 55 -1.45 8.03 6.01
CA ILE A 55 -2.77 7.91 6.66
C ILE A 55 -2.63 7.34 8.08
N ALA A 56 -1.81 6.31 8.27
CA ALA A 56 -1.59 5.70 9.58
C ALA A 56 -1.00 6.69 10.59
N VAL A 57 -0.01 7.48 10.16
CA VAL A 57 0.60 8.54 10.98
C VAL A 57 -0.43 9.62 11.32
N ALA A 58 -1.19 10.09 10.32
CA ALA A 58 -2.22 11.09 10.54
C ALA A 58 -3.31 10.61 11.52
N LEU A 59 -3.73 9.35 11.39
CA LEU A 59 -4.73 8.74 12.28
C LEU A 59 -4.19 8.58 13.71
N ALA A 60 -2.95 8.12 13.86
CA ALA A 60 -2.30 8.01 15.17
C ALA A 60 -2.22 9.38 15.86
N MET A 61 -1.83 10.42 15.13
CA MET A 61 -1.75 11.79 15.63
C MET A 61 -3.13 12.32 16.03
N ALA A 62 -4.16 12.05 15.24
CA ALA A 62 -5.54 12.42 15.55
C ALA A 62 -6.06 11.72 16.82
N ILE A 63 -5.75 10.43 17.02
CA ILE A 63 -6.11 9.69 18.24
C ILE A 63 -5.45 10.31 19.47
N VAL A 64 -4.15 10.63 19.39
CA VAL A 64 -3.40 11.24 20.49
C VAL A 64 -3.96 12.62 20.82
N MET A 65 -4.22 13.45 19.81
CA MET A 65 -4.85 14.76 20.02
C MET A 65 -6.25 14.61 20.61
N GLY A 66 -7.06 13.66 20.13
CA GLY A 66 -8.38 13.39 20.70
C GLY A 66 -8.33 13.02 22.18
N ALA A 67 -7.35 12.19 22.57
CA ALA A 67 -7.15 11.80 23.97
C ALA A 67 -6.83 13.00 24.89
N TRP A 68 -6.21 14.06 24.37
CA TRP A 68 -5.94 15.30 25.12
C TRP A 68 -7.22 16.05 25.52
N PHE A 69 -8.28 15.95 24.72
CA PHE A 69 -9.56 16.65 24.96
C PHE A 69 -10.52 15.90 25.88
N ILE A 70 -10.19 14.67 26.30
CA ILE A 70 -11.03 13.89 27.22
C ILE A 70 -10.83 14.40 28.65
N PRO A 71 -11.86 14.97 29.30
CA PRO A 71 -11.76 15.40 30.69
C PRO A 71 -11.49 14.18 31.59
N GLY A 72 -10.48 14.26 32.46
CA GLY A 72 -10.10 13.16 33.36
C GLY A 72 -9.09 12.16 32.81
N TYR A 73 -8.76 12.21 31.51
CA TYR A 73 -7.69 11.38 30.92
C TYR A 73 -6.34 11.56 31.64
N TRP A 74 -6.00 12.80 31.96
CA TRP A 74 -4.77 13.14 32.69
C TRP A 74 -4.75 12.63 34.13
N ALA A 75 -5.91 12.57 34.78
CA ALA A 75 -6.03 12.06 36.14
C ALA A 75 -5.89 10.53 36.17
N ALA A 76 -6.54 9.84 35.23
CA ALA A 76 -6.42 8.38 35.08
C ALA A 76 -5.01 7.96 34.65
N ARG A 77 -4.35 8.73 33.77
CA ARG A 77 -3.01 8.42 33.25
C ARG A 77 -1.92 8.56 34.32
N ARG A 78 -2.01 9.55 35.20
CA ARG A 78 -1.10 9.68 36.38
C ARG A 78 -1.13 8.44 37.29
N ALA A 79 -2.26 7.74 37.36
CA ALA A 79 -2.42 6.56 38.21
C ALA A 79 -1.86 5.27 37.56
N ALA A 80 -1.75 5.23 36.22
CA ALA A 80 -1.45 4.00 35.49
C ALA A 80 0.01 3.88 34.99
N ILE A 81 0.69 4.98 34.66
CA ILE A 81 2.00 4.94 33.99
C ILE A 81 2.97 5.97 34.58
N ALA A 82 4.11 5.51 35.12
CA ALA A 82 5.12 6.32 35.81
C ALA A 82 6.24 6.89 34.90
N LEU A 83 6.09 6.80 33.58
CA LEU A 83 7.07 7.29 32.62
C LEU A 83 6.98 8.82 32.46
N PRO A 84 8.12 9.52 32.25
CA PRO A 84 8.12 10.96 32.04
C PRO A 84 7.27 11.35 30.83
N PHE A 85 6.50 12.43 30.99
CA PHE A 85 5.40 12.94 30.14
C PHE A 85 5.55 12.75 28.62
N LEU A 86 6.76 12.89 28.06
CA LEU A 86 7.03 12.76 26.63
C LEU A 86 7.28 11.31 26.18
N ALA A 87 8.02 10.51 26.93
CA ALA A 87 8.47 9.18 26.49
C ALA A 87 7.29 8.20 26.30
N ASP A 88 6.31 8.28 27.19
CA ASP A 88 5.08 7.48 27.12
C ASP A 88 4.20 7.86 25.92
N GLN A 89 4.19 9.14 25.53
CA GLN A 89 3.45 9.59 24.34
C GLN A 89 4.07 9.04 23.06
N TRP A 90 5.40 9.07 22.93
CA TRP A 90 6.10 8.47 21.79
C TRP A 90 5.88 6.96 21.70
N ALA A 91 5.92 6.25 22.84
CA ALA A 91 5.68 4.81 22.89
C ALA A 91 4.26 4.46 22.39
N ILE A 92 3.24 5.16 22.85
CA ILE A 92 1.85 4.94 22.40
C ILE A 92 1.71 5.27 20.91
N MET A 93 2.31 6.36 20.42
CA MET A 93 2.29 6.69 18.99
C MET A 93 2.92 5.60 18.14
N ILE A 94 4.08 5.08 18.55
CA ILE A 94 4.77 4.00 17.83
C ILE A 94 3.92 2.73 17.82
N VAL A 95 3.34 2.33 18.95
CA VAL A 95 2.50 1.13 19.03
C VAL A 95 1.25 1.25 18.15
N ILE A 96 0.57 2.40 18.20
CA ILE A 96 -0.62 2.66 17.37
C ILE A 96 -0.23 2.69 15.88
N ALA A 97 0.86 3.39 15.53
CA ALA A 97 1.33 3.45 14.15
C ALA A 97 1.72 2.08 13.59
N LEU A 98 2.39 1.24 14.37
CA LEU A 98 2.73 -0.14 13.99
C LEU A 98 1.48 -1.02 13.87
N GLY A 99 0.53 -0.88 14.78
CA GLY A 99 -0.74 -1.60 14.75
C GLY A 99 -1.56 -1.26 13.50
N ILE A 100 -1.70 0.03 13.18
CA ILE A 100 -2.40 0.48 11.97
C ILE A 100 -1.62 0.06 10.72
N SER A 101 -0.30 0.18 10.70
CA SER A 101 0.52 -0.24 9.55
C SER A 101 0.30 -1.71 9.22
N ARG A 102 0.30 -2.60 10.23
CA ARG A 102 -0.03 -4.02 10.04
C ARG A 102 -1.45 -4.25 9.56
N LEU A 103 -2.42 -3.48 10.05
CA LEU A 103 -3.81 -3.61 9.63
C LEU A 103 -3.96 -3.19 8.15
N VAL A 104 -3.27 -2.13 7.73
CA VAL A 104 -3.31 -1.65 6.35
C VAL A 104 -2.51 -2.55 5.40
N GLU A 105 -1.40 -3.14 5.85
CA GLU A 105 -0.68 -4.17 5.09
C GLU A 105 -1.55 -5.40 4.80
N ARG A 106 -2.40 -5.81 5.76
CA ARG A 106 -3.38 -6.88 5.51
C ARG A 106 -4.43 -6.50 4.46
N MET A 107 -4.64 -5.22 4.22
CA MET A 107 -5.52 -4.69 3.17
C MET A 107 -4.75 -4.36 1.87
N ALA A 108 -3.56 -4.94 1.66
CA ALA A 108 -2.76 -4.70 0.47
C ALA A 108 -3.59 -4.91 -0.82
N PRO A 109 -3.50 -3.99 -1.78
CA PRO A 109 -4.21 -4.12 -3.05
C PRO A 109 -3.65 -5.31 -3.83
N LYS A 110 -4.54 -6.06 -4.47
CA LYS A 110 -4.13 -7.15 -5.36
C LYS A 110 -3.24 -6.60 -6.49
N PRO A 111 -2.17 -7.32 -6.87
CA PRO A 111 -1.31 -6.92 -7.99
C PRO A 111 -2.15 -6.76 -9.26
N LYS A 112 -1.83 -5.75 -10.07
CA LYS A 112 -2.57 -5.45 -11.31
C LYS A 112 -2.38 -6.55 -12.35
N PHE A 113 -1.22 -7.21 -12.35
CA PHE A 113 -0.85 -8.26 -13.31
C PHE A 113 -0.53 -9.57 -12.58
N PRO A 114 -1.52 -10.27 -12.01
CA PRO A 114 -1.29 -11.46 -11.17
C PRO A 114 -0.72 -12.65 -11.94
N TRP A 115 -0.90 -12.67 -13.27
CA TRP A 115 -0.53 -13.77 -14.16
C TRP A 115 0.87 -13.63 -14.78
N ILE A 116 1.61 -12.56 -14.45
CA ILE A 116 2.86 -12.24 -15.15
C ILE A 116 3.97 -13.27 -14.93
N ASP A 117 3.91 -13.98 -13.80
CA ASP A 117 4.90 -14.98 -13.41
C ASP A 117 4.69 -16.34 -14.12
N ASP A 118 3.49 -16.59 -14.66
CA ASP A 118 3.14 -17.83 -15.36
C ASP A 118 3.89 -17.99 -16.69
N TYR A 119 4.39 -16.90 -17.29
CA TYR A 119 5.04 -16.91 -18.61
C TYR A 119 6.56 -17.18 -18.56
N GLY A 120 7.11 -17.48 -17.38
CA GLY A 120 8.55 -17.71 -17.16
C GLY A 120 8.91 -19.11 -16.68
N ASN A 121 7.92 -19.96 -16.39
CA ASN A 121 8.13 -21.33 -15.96
C ASN A 121 7.73 -22.25 -17.13
N PRO A 122 8.68 -22.98 -17.74
CA PRO A 122 8.38 -23.90 -18.83
C PRO A 122 7.46 -25.05 -18.39
#